data_AF-A0A0D9RKA7-F1
#
_entry.id   AF-A0A0D9RKA7-F1
#
_cell.length_a   1.000
_cell.length_b   1.000
_cell.length_c   1.000
_cell.angle_alpha   90.00
_cell.angle_beta   90.00
_cell.angle_gamma   90.00
#
_symmetry.space_group_name_H-M   'P 1'
#
loop_
_entity.id
_entity.type
_entity.pdbx_description
1 polymer ?
#
loop_
_entity_poly.entity_id
_entity_poly.type
_entity_poly.pdbx_seq_one_letter_code
_entity_poly.pdbx_strand_id
1 'polypeptide(L)'
;MLLKLYGLGPSAYVSSFFNRFDCFVVCGGILETTLVEVGTMQPLGISVLRCVRLLRIFKVTRHWASLSNLVASLLNSMKSIASLLLLLFLFIIIFSLLGMQLFGGKFNFDQTHTKRSTFDTFPQALLTVFQILTGEDWNVVMYDGIMAYGGPFFPGMLVCIYFIILFICGNYILLNVFLAIAVDNLASGDAGTAKDKGGEKSSEKDLPPENEGLVPGVEKEEEEGTRREGAGK
;
A
#
# COMPACT_ATOMS: atom_id res chain seq x y z
N MET A 1 -15.45 -2.42 24.27
CA MET A 1 -14.01 -2.27 24.58
C MET A 1 -13.68 -2.78 25.98
N LEU A 2 -14.35 -2.27 27.04
CA LEU A 2 -14.10 -2.64 28.45
C LEU A 2 -14.16 -4.16 28.73
N LEU A 3 -15.19 -4.87 28.23
CA LEU A 3 -15.28 -6.33 28.38
C LEU A 3 -14.09 -7.09 27.77
N LYS A 4 -13.60 -6.65 26.61
CA LYS A 4 -12.43 -7.25 25.96
C LYS A 4 -11.15 -6.95 26.74
N LEU A 5 -11.00 -5.73 27.24
CA LEU A 5 -9.84 -5.34 28.05
C LEU A 5 -9.77 -6.14 29.37
N TYR A 6 -10.93 -6.34 30.00
CA TYR A 6 -11.06 -7.13 31.23
C TYR A 6 -10.83 -8.63 30.99
N GLY A 7 -11.44 -9.20 29.93
CA GLY A 7 -11.37 -10.64 29.67
C GLY A 7 -10.05 -11.15 29.08
N LEU A 8 -9.39 -10.36 28.22
CA LEU A 8 -8.11 -10.74 27.60
C LEU A 8 -6.90 -10.31 28.44
N GLY A 9 -7.09 -9.38 29.36
CA GLY A 9 -6.02 -8.66 30.04
C GLY A 9 -5.36 -7.60 29.15
N PRO A 10 -4.72 -6.58 29.75
CA PRO A 10 -4.16 -5.44 29.02
C PRO A 10 -3.04 -5.83 28.04
N SER A 11 -2.22 -6.83 28.38
CA SER A 11 -1.11 -7.27 27.54
C SER A 11 -1.59 -7.91 26.22
N ALA A 12 -2.51 -8.87 26.30
CA ALA A 12 -3.04 -9.53 25.09
C ALA A 12 -3.94 -8.58 24.27
N TYR A 13 -4.64 -7.64 24.93
CA TYR A 13 -5.45 -6.65 24.24
C TYR A 13 -4.62 -5.72 23.32
N VAL A 14 -3.46 -5.24 23.80
CA VAL A 14 -2.59 -4.33 23.05
C VAL A 14 -1.82 -5.06 21.93
N SER A 15 -1.62 -6.37 22.01
CA SER A 15 -0.96 -7.11 20.93
C SER A 15 -1.73 -7.07 19.59
N SER A 16 -3.06 -6.98 19.63
CA SER A 16 -3.90 -6.97 18.42
C SER A 16 -4.07 -5.56 17.82
N PHE A 17 -3.68 -5.38 16.54
CA PHE A 17 -3.83 -4.12 15.81
C PHE A 17 -5.27 -3.60 15.79
N PHE A 18 -6.25 -4.47 15.52
CA PHE A 18 -7.66 -4.09 15.49
C PHE A 18 -8.21 -3.68 16.86
N ASN A 19 -7.71 -4.28 17.94
CA ASN A 19 -8.10 -3.87 19.29
C ASN A 19 -7.46 -2.53 19.68
N ARG A 20 -6.19 -2.30 19.34
CA ARG A 20 -5.54 -0.99 19.49
C ARG A 20 -6.28 0.12 18.75
N PHE A 21 -6.70 -0.15 17.52
CA PHE A 21 -7.50 0.79 16.72
C PHE A 21 -8.88 1.07 17.35
N ASP A 22 -9.58 0.04 17.83
CA ASP A 22 -10.87 0.20 18.51
C ASP A 22 -10.73 1.06 19.78
N CYS A 23 -9.66 0.86 20.55
CA CYS A 23 -9.32 1.69 21.71
C CYS A 23 -9.13 3.16 21.32
N PHE A 24 -8.32 3.43 20.29
CA PHE A 24 -8.08 4.78 19.79
C PHE A 24 -9.39 5.50 19.39
N VAL A 25 -10.27 4.82 18.64
CA VAL A 25 -11.56 5.39 18.21
C VAL A 25 -12.48 5.69 19.40
N VAL A 26 -12.52 4.81 20.40
CA VAL A 26 -13.34 5.01 21.61
C VAL A 26 -12.79 6.16 22.46
N CYS A 27 -11.48 6.20 22.70
CA CYS A 27 -10.83 7.30 23.43
C CYS A 27 -11.03 8.64 22.71
N GLY A 28 -10.88 8.68 21.39
CA GLY A 28 -11.13 9.89 20.59
C GLY A 28 -12.58 10.38 20.68
N GLY A 29 -13.57 9.49 20.67
CA GLY A 29 -14.99 9.85 20.82
C GLY A 29 -15.37 10.33 22.22
N ILE A 30 -14.78 9.75 23.27
CA ILE A 30 -14.97 10.20 24.65
C ILE A 30 -14.33 11.58 24.84
N LEU A 31 -13.11 11.77 24.33
CA LEU A 31 -12.39 13.04 24.37
C LEU A 31 -13.19 14.14 23.65
N GLU A 32 -13.73 13.87 22.46
CA GLU A 32 -14.61 14.80 21.74
C GLU A 32 -15.81 15.20 22.60
N THR A 33 -16.55 14.23 23.14
CA THR A 33 -17.76 14.50 23.93
C THR A 33 -17.46 15.38 25.14
N THR A 34 -16.37 15.07 25.84
CA THR A 34 -15.92 15.82 27.01
C THR A 34 -15.48 17.25 26.63
N LEU A 35 -14.73 17.42 25.55
CA LEU A 35 -14.28 18.74 25.08
C LEU A 35 -15.43 19.64 24.61
N VAL A 36 -16.46 19.05 24.00
CA VAL A 36 -17.65 19.78 23.56
C VAL A 36 -18.46 20.25 24.78
N GLU A 37 -18.62 19.41 25.80
CA GLU A 37 -19.34 19.76 27.04
C GLU A 37 -18.62 20.84 27.86
N VAL A 38 -17.29 20.79 27.94
CA VAL A 38 -16.49 21.78 28.69
C VAL A 38 -16.38 23.13 27.96
N GLY A 39 -16.80 23.20 26.68
CA GLY A 39 -16.91 24.47 25.94
C GLY A 39 -15.56 25.13 25.58
N THR A 40 -14.44 24.39 25.71
CA THR A 40 -13.08 24.93 25.57
C THR A 40 -12.56 25.03 24.13
N MET A 41 -13.35 24.62 23.13
CA MET A 41 -12.86 24.45 21.75
C MET A 41 -13.44 25.49 20.78
N GLN A 42 -12.57 26.00 19.91
CA GLN A 42 -12.97 26.82 18.76
C GLN A 42 -13.82 26.01 17.75
N PRO A 43 -14.67 26.67 16.95
CA PRO A 43 -15.59 26.01 16.01
C PRO A 43 -14.91 25.03 15.04
N LEU A 44 -13.68 25.34 14.60
CA LEU A 44 -12.89 24.48 13.72
C LEU A 44 -12.47 23.17 14.40
N GLY A 45 -12.10 23.20 15.68
CA GLY A 45 -11.70 22.02 16.44
C GLY A 45 -12.85 21.01 16.57
N ILE A 46 -14.07 21.52 16.79
CA ILE A 46 -15.27 20.69 16.88
C ILE A 46 -15.54 19.97 15.54
N SER A 47 -15.37 20.64 14.40
CA SER A 47 -15.55 20.03 13.08
C SER A 47 -14.54 18.91 12.79
N VAL A 48 -13.27 19.10 13.15
CA VAL A 48 -12.23 18.06 12.98
C VAL A 48 -12.48 16.86 13.89
N LEU A 49 -12.86 17.09 15.15
CA LEU A 49 -13.17 16.00 16.09
C LEU A 49 -14.39 15.18 15.62
N ARG A 50 -15.38 15.81 14.98
CA ARG A 50 -16.48 15.09 14.33
C ARG A 50 -15.99 14.17 13.20
N CYS A 51 -14.88 14.47 12.53
CA CYS A 51 -14.30 13.57 11.53
C CYS A 51 -13.67 12.31 12.16
N VAL A 52 -13.20 12.35 13.41
CA VAL A 52 -12.67 11.16 14.12
C VAL A 52 -13.72 10.07 14.23
N ARG A 53 -14.99 10.46 14.35
CA ARG A 53 -16.13 9.52 14.34
C ARG A 53 -16.21 8.70 13.05
N LEU A 54 -15.74 9.22 11.91
CA LEU A 54 -15.71 8.48 10.66
C LEU A 54 -14.76 7.28 10.74
N LEU A 55 -13.71 7.34 11.58
CA LEU A 55 -12.77 6.23 11.75
C LEU A 55 -13.46 4.94 12.24
N ARG A 56 -14.63 5.05 12.87
CA ARG A 56 -15.42 3.87 13.26
C ARG A 56 -15.81 2.99 12.06
N ILE A 57 -15.91 3.54 10.85
CA ILE A 57 -16.23 2.78 9.63
C ILE A 57 -15.16 1.71 9.34
N PHE A 58 -13.90 1.99 9.68
CA PHE A 58 -12.82 1.02 9.52
C PHE A 58 -12.99 -0.21 10.42
N LYS A 59 -13.88 -0.21 11.42
CA LYS A 59 -14.22 -1.43 12.17
C LYS A 59 -14.81 -2.52 11.26
N VAL A 60 -15.42 -2.16 10.13
CA VAL A 60 -15.94 -3.11 9.13
C VAL A 60 -14.82 -3.99 8.57
N THR A 61 -13.60 -3.44 8.42
CA THR A 61 -12.43 -4.20 7.92
C THR A 61 -12.10 -5.44 8.75
N ARG A 62 -12.42 -5.45 10.05
CA ARG A 62 -12.22 -6.62 10.93
C ARG A 62 -13.20 -7.76 10.65
N HIS A 63 -14.40 -7.42 10.18
CA HIS A 63 -15.47 -8.40 9.96
C HIS A 63 -15.41 -8.98 8.55
N TRP A 64 -14.74 -8.29 7.63
CA TRP A 64 -14.64 -8.66 6.22
C TRP A 64 -13.23 -9.18 5.94
N ALA A 65 -13.06 -10.50 6.06
CA ALA A 65 -11.76 -11.17 5.88
C ALA A 65 -11.10 -10.83 4.53
N SER A 66 -11.88 -10.73 3.45
CA SER A 66 -11.39 -10.31 2.13
C SER A 66 -10.77 -8.90 2.15
N LEU A 67 -11.43 -7.94 2.82
CA LEU A 67 -10.91 -6.56 2.93
C LEU A 67 -9.67 -6.49 3.84
N SER A 68 -9.65 -7.25 4.94
CA SER A 68 -8.46 -7.36 5.80
C SER A 68 -7.27 -7.93 5.04
N ASN A 69 -7.49 -8.97 4.23
CA ASN A 69 -6.44 -9.57 3.41
C ASN A 69 -5.94 -8.59 2.34
N LEU A 70 -6.83 -7.84 1.69
CA LEU A 70 -6.45 -6.81 0.71
C LEU A 70 -5.57 -5.72 1.35
N VAL A 71 -5.96 -5.22 2.53
CA VAL A 71 -5.16 -4.22 3.27
C VAL A 71 -3.80 -4.78 3.67
N ALA A 72 -3.74 -6.03 4.15
CA ALA A 72 -2.49 -6.69 4.51
C ALA A 72 -1.56 -6.88 3.29
N SER A 73 -2.10 -7.30 2.14
CA SER A 73 -1.36 -7.43 0.88
C SER A 73 -0.83 -6.07 0.41
N LEU A 74 -1.64 -5.01 0.45
CA LEU A 74 -1.22 -3.66 0.09
C LEU A 74 -0.04 -3.17 0.96
N LEU A 75 -0.14 -3.34 2.28
CA LEU A 75 0.91 -2.93 3.21
C LEU A 75 2.21 -3.73 3.03
N ASN A 76 2.12 -5.02 2.70
CA ASN A 76 3.29 -5.83 2.38
C ASN A 76 3.96 -5.36 1.08
N SER A 77 3.18 -5.05 0.04
CA SER A 77 3.72 -4.52 -1.23
C SER A 77 4.34 -3.13 -1.06
N MET A 78 3.81 -2.28 -0.17
CA MET A 78 4.43 -0.98 0.16
C MET A 78 5.86 -1.10 0.68
N LYS A 79 6.17 -2.17 1.44
CA LYS A 79 7.52 -2.37 1.98
C LYS A 79 8.56 -2.61 0.88
N SER A 80 8.17 -3.27 -0.21
CA SER A 80 9.05 -3.56 -1.36
C SER A 80 9.43 -2.29 -2.12
N ILE A 81 8.48 -1.35 -2.26
CA ILE A 81 8.64 -0.15 -3.09
C ILE A 81 9.02 1.12 -2.32
N ALA A 82 9.16 1.03 -0.99
CA ALA A 82 9.43 2.19 -0.14
C ALA A 82 10.69 2.96 -0.56
N SER A 83 11.72 2.26 -1.03
CA SER A 83 12.96 2.87 -1.56
C SER A 83 12.71 3.70 -2.82
N LEU A 84 11.85 3.23 -3.73
CA LEU A 84 11.49 3.97 -4.95
C LEU A 84 10.58 5.17 -4.64
N LEU A 85 9.66 5.02 -3.69
CA LEU A 85 8.84 6.15 -3.21
C LEU A 85 9.70 7.22 -2.53
N LEU A 86 10.72 6.81 -1.78
CA LEU A 86 11.69 7.74 -1.18
C LEU A 86 12.48 8.49 -2.26
N LEU A 87 12.93 7.80 -3.31
CA LEU A 87 13.60 8.42 -4.45
C LEU A 87 12.70 9.43 -5.16
N LEU A 88 11.45 9.07 -5.43
CA LEU A 88 10.46 9.97 -6.02
C LEU A 88 10.23 11.20 -5.13
N PHE A 89 10.09 11.00 -3.82
CA PHE A 89 9.89 12.09 -2.88
C PHE A 89 11.10 13.02 -2.80
N LEU A 90 12.33 12.47 -2.82
CA LEU A 90 13.55 13.25 -2.91
C LEU A 90 13.61 14.06 -4.21
N PHE A 91 13.27 13.46 -5.34
CA PHE A 91 13.18 14.15 -6.63
C PHE A 91 12.20 15.32 -6.58
N ILE A 92 11.00 15.11 -6.00
CA ILE A 92 10.00 16.17 -5.79
C ILE A 92 10.58 17.30 -4.94
N ILE A 93 11.27 17.00 -3.85
CA ILE A 93 11.90 18.03 -2.99
C ILE A 93 12.94 18.83 -3.76
N ILE A 94 13.84 18.17 -4.50
CA ILE A 94 14.90 18.84 -5.27
C ILE A 94 14.28 19.81 -6.27
N PHE A 95 13.30 19.36 -7.05
CA PHE A 95 12.63 20.21 -8.04
C PHE A 95 11.78 21.31 -7.40
N SER A 96 11.21 21.07 -6.22
CA SER A 96 10.46 22.09 -5.47
C SER A 96 11.39 23.22 -5.02
N LEU A 97 12.54 22.88 -4.43
CA LEU A 97 13.53 23.88 -4.00
C LEU A 97 14.14 24.62 -5.19
N LEU A 98 14.44 23.93 -6.28
CA LEU A 98 14.89 24.56 -7.52
C LEU A 98 13.83 25.50 -8.09
N GLY A 99 12.56 25.08 -8.10
CA GLY A 99 11.43 25.89 -8.55
C GLY A 99 11.24 27.14 -7.69
N MET A 100 11.42 27.03 -6.37
CA MET A 100 11.41 28.20 -5.47
C MET A 100 12.52 29.20 -5.80
N GLN A 101 13.73 28.73 -6.14
CA GLN A 101 14.84 29.60 -6.52
C GLN A 101 14.60 30.31 -7.87
N LEU A 102 13.96 29.62 -8.82
CA LEU A 102 13.68 30.18 -10.14
C LEU A 102 12.44 31.11 -10.13
N PHE A 103 11.35 30.68 -9.48
CA PHE A 103 10.01 31.25 -9.63
C PHE A 103 9.42 31.88 -8.36
N GLY A 104 10.08 31.75 -7.21
CA GLY A 104 9.56 32.26 -5.94
C GLY A 104 9.27 33.76 -6.01
N GLY A 105 8.02 34.15 -5.73
CA GLY A 105 7.54 35.52 -5.75
C GLY A 105 7.33 36.12 -7.14
N LYS A 106 7.57 35.39 -8.23
CA LYS A 106 7.52 35.93 -9.60
C LYS A 106 6.19 35.72 -10.32
N PHE A 107 5.27 34.94 -9.76
CA PHE A 107 3.98 34.62 -10.40
C PHE A 107 2.89 35.68 -10.16
N ASN A 108 3.27 36.86 -9.66
CA ASN A 108 2.34 37.94 -9.34
C ASN A 108 2.19 38.91 -10.52
N PHE A 109 1.49 38.46 -11.57
CA PHE A 109 1.29 39.22 -12.82
C PHE A 109 0.19 40.27 -12.75
N ASP A 110 -0.84 40.00 -11.95
CA ASP A 110 -2.02 40.86 -11.82
C ASP A 110 -2.49 40.82 -10.36
N GLN A 111 -2.66 41.99 -9.73
CA GLN A 111 -3.11 42.11 -8.34
C GLN A 111 -4.54 41.57 -8.13
N THR A 112 -5.29 41.34 -9.22
CA THR A 112 -6.69 40.88 -9.17
C THR A 112 -6.85 39.36 -9.21
N HIS A 113 -5.84 38.61 -9.68
CA HIS A 113 -5.91 37.15 -9.81
C HIS A 113 -4.71 36.47 -9.16
N THR A 114 -4.91 35.94 -7.95
CA THR A 114 -3.90 35.10 -7.28
C THR A 114 -3.82 33.73 -7.96
N LYS A 115 -2.67 33.42 -8.55
CA LYS A 115 -2.39 32.08 -9.06
C LYS A 115 -2.35 31.09 -7.90
N ARG A 116 -3.00 29.94 -8.06
CA ARG A 116 -3.04 28.90 -7.02
C ARG A 116 -1.77 28.06 -7.01
N SER A 117 -1.21 27.76 -8.17
CA SER A 117 -0.02 26.91 -8.33
C SER A 117 1.24 27.76 -8.47
N THR A 118 1.80 28.17 -7.33
CA THR A 118 3.01 29.00 -7.27
C THR A 118 4.19 28.27 -6.59
N PHE A 119 5.34 28.95 -6.56
CA PHE A 119 6.57 28.48 -5.91
C PHE A 119 6.98 29.40 -4.74
N ASP A 120 6.01 30.10 -4.12
CA ASP A 120 6.31 31.11 -3.10
C ASP A 120 6.67 30.51 -1.75
N THR A 121 6.07 29.36 -1.41
CA THR A 121 6.33 28.64 -0.15
C THR A 121 6.66 27.19 -0.45
N PHE A 122 7.42 26.56 0.44
CA PHE A 122 7.84 25.17 0.26
C PHE A 122 6.68 24.17 0.13
N PRO A 123 5.63 24.18 0.98
CA PRO A 123 4.48 23.28 0.81
C PRO A 123 3.72 23.54 -0.50
N GLN A 124 3.59 24.79 -0.91
CA GLN A 124 2.93 25.13 -2.17
C GLN A 124 3.76 24.66 -3.38
N ALA A 125 5.08 24.85 -3.35
CA ALA A 125 5.99 24.36 -4.38
C ALA A 125 5.94 22.83 -4.50
N LEU A 126 5.89 22.10 -3.38
CA LEU A 126 5.70 20.64 -3.36
C LEU A 126 4.42 20.23 -4.09
N LEU A 127 3.30 20.90 -3.81
CA LEU A 127 2.02 20.63 -4.46
C LEU A 127 2.06 20.99 -5.96
N THR A 128 2.68 22.11 -6.33
CA THR A 128 2.84 22.53 -7.73
C THR A 128 3.70 21.52 -8.51
N VAL A 129 4.80 21.04 -7.94
CA VAL A 129 5.63 19.98 -8.57
C VAL A 129 4.85 18.68 -8.69
N PHE A 130 4.09 18.30 -7.65
CA PHE A 130 3.22 17.13 -7.71
C PHE A 130 2.16 17.25 -8.81
N GLN A 131 1.51 18.42 -8.92
CA GLN A 131 0.56 18.71 -10.00
C GLN A 131 1.22 18.52 -11.38
N ILE A 132 2.42 19.04 -11.60
CA ILE A 132 3.16 18.85 -12.86
C ILE A 132 3.43 17.37 -13.14
N LEU A 133 3.81 16.59 -12.12
CA LEU A 133 4.02 15.15 -12.26
C LEU A 133 2.75 14.39 -12.64
N THR A 134 1.59 14.80 -12.14
CA THR A 134 0.30 14.19 -12.52
C THR A 134 -0.13 14.56 -13.95
N GLY A 135 0.50 15.57 -14.55
CA GLY A 135 0.13 16.08 -15.87
C GLY A 135 -1.14 16.93 -15.90
N GLU A 136 -1.65 17.33 -14.74
CA GLU A 136 -2.79 18.24 -14.64
C GLU A 136 -2.32 19.70 -14.78
N ASP A 137 -2.81 20.42 -15.80
CA ASP A 137 -2.55 21.85 -16.02
C ASP A 137 -1.06 22.26 -15.94
N TRP A 138 -0.14 21.33 -16.20
CA TRP A 138 1.31 21.58 -16.12
C TRP A 138 1.78 22.62 -17.15
N ASN A 139 1.11 22.68 -18.29
CA ASN A 139 1.33 23.67 -19.33
C ASN A 139 0.97 25.08 -18.85
N VAL A 140 -0.09 25.24 -18.05
CA VAL A 140 -0.47 26.53 -17.47
C VAL A 140 0.60 27.02 -16.50
N VAL A 141 1.11 26.14 -15.63
CA VAL A 141 2.22 26.47 -14.72
C VAL A 141 3.49 26.82 -15.50
N MET A 142 3.77 26.13 -16.61
CA MET A 142 4.87 26.46 -17.51
C MET A 142 4.69 27.82 -18.17
N TYR A 143 3.48 28.15 -18.66
CA TYR A 143 3.20 29.46 -19.26
C TYR A 143 3.38 30.58 -18.25
N ASP A 144 2.93 30.39 -17.01
CA ASP A 144 3.18 31.34 -15.92
C ASP A 144 4.69 31.48 -15.65
N GLY A 145 5.45 30.38 -15.69
CA GLY A 145 6.91 30.39 -15.61
C GLY A 145 7.60 31.20 -16.73
N ILE A 146 7.12 31.10 -17.96
CA ILE A 146 7.65 31.86 -19.11
C ILE A 146 7.32 33.35 -18.95
N MET A 147 6.08 33.66 -18.58
CA MET A 147 5.63 35.05 -18.36
C MET A 147 6.40 35.72 -17.23
N ALA A 148 6.81 34.98 -16.19
CA ALA A 148 7.64 35.47 -15.08
C ALA A 148 9.01 36.01 -15.53
N TYR A 149 9.46 35.64 -16.73
CA TYR A 149 10.74 36.01 -17.30
C TYR A 149 10.61 36.90 -18.55
N GLY A 150 9.48 37.59 -18.71
CA GLY A 150 9.28 38.56 -19.80
C GLY A 150 8.58 38.00 -21.05
N GLY A 151 7.97 36.81 -20.95
CA GLY A 151 7.14 36.23 -22.02
C GLY A 151 7.89 35.29 -22.96
N PRO A 152 7.31 34.94 -24.12
CA PRO A 152 7.80 33.88 -25.02
C PRO A 152 9.02 34.31 -25.87
N PHE A 153 9.90 35.13 -25.28
CA PHE A 153 11.15 35.57 -25.88
C PHE A 153 12.33 35.07 -25.03
N PHE A 154 13.54 35.17 -25.56
CA PHE A 154 14.73 34.95 -24.76
C PHE A 154 14.81 36.04 -23.67
N PRO A 155 15.00 35.72 -22.37
CA PRO A 155 15.40 34.42 -21.79
C PRO A 155 14.25 33.53 -21.26
N GLY A 156 13.00 34.00 -21.25
CA GLY A 156 11.85 33.27 -20.70
C GLY A 156 11.60 31.89 -21.33
N MET A 157 11.96 31.70 -22.60
CA MET A 157 11.86 30.39 -23.25
C MET A 157 12.84 29.34 -22.69
N LEU A 158 13.96 29.75 -22.08
CA LEU A 158 14.90 28.79 -21.46
C LEU A 158 14.29 28.11 -20.23
N VAL A 159 13.36 28.80 -19.57
CA VAL A 159 12.66 28.32 -18.38
C VAL A 159 11.84 27.07 -18.67
N CYS A 160 11.31 26.92 -19.90
CA CYS A 160 10.56 25.75 -20.34
C CYS A 160 11.33 24.44 -20.10
N ILE A 161 12.66 24.48 -20.17
CA ILE A 161 13.54 23.32 -19.97
C ILE A 161 13.35 22.72 -18.58
N TYR A 162 13.16 23.54 -17.54
CA TYR A 162 12.87 23.06 -16.18
C TYR A 162 11.61 22.18 -16.16
N PHE A 163 10.52 22.66 -16.77
CA PHE A 163 9.24 21.95 -16.80
C PHE A 163 9.30 20.66 -17.63
N ILE A 164 9.99 20.70 -18.78
CA ILE A 164 10.16 19.53 -19.65
C ILE A 164 10.97 18.44 -18.94
N ILE A 165 12.10 18.80 -18.31
CA ILE A 165 12.93 17.84 -17.55
C ILE A 165 12.13 17.28 -16.38
N LEU A 166 11.45 18.14 -15.61
CA LEU A 166 10.61 17.71 -14.49
C LEU A 166 9.55 16.70 -14.94
N PHE A 167 8.85 17.00 -16.04
CA PHE A 167 7.79 16.15 -16.57
C PHE A 167 8.32 14.81 -17.07
N ILE A 168 9.37 14.81 -17.90
CA ILE A 168 9.92 13.59 -18.50
C ILE A 168 10.60 12.72 -17.44
N CYS A 169 11.55 13.27 -16.69
CA CYS A 169 12.31 12.52 -15.69
C CYS A 169 11.41 12.06 -14.54
N GLY A 170 10.47 12.92 -14.11
CA GLY A 170 9.54 12.58 -13.05
C GLY A 170 8.57 11.46 -13.42
N ASN A 171 7.98 11.51 -14.61
CA ASN A 171 7.12 10.42 -15.10
C ASN A 171 7.89 9.13 -15.37
N TYR A 172 9.17 9.22 -15.79
CA TYR A 172 10.02 8.04 -15.90
C TYR A 172 10.24 7.34 -14.54
N ILE A 173 10.47 8.11 -13.47
CA ILE A 173 10.56 7.57 -12.11
C ILE A 173 9.23 6.94 -11.69
N LEU A 174 8.09 7.60 -11.96
CA LEU A 174 6.76 7.06 -11.67
C LEU A 174 6.49 5.74 -12.41
N LEU A 175 6.89 5.65 -13.68
CA LEU A 175 6.75 4.44 -14.47
C LEU A 175 7.57 3.28 -13.87
N ASN A 176 8.79 3.57 -13.40
CA ASN A 176 9.62 2.57 -12.73
C ASN A 176 9.00 2.11 -11.39
N VAL A 177 8.35 3.01 -10.65
CA VAL A 177 7.57 2.65 -9.45
C VAL A 177 6.42 1.71 -9.83
N PHE A 178 5.64 2.07 -10.85
CA PHE A 178 4.51 1.26 -11.30
C PHE A 178 4.95 -0.13 -11.80
N LEU A 179 6.02 -0.19 -12.59
CA LEU A 179 6.60 -1.44 -13.09
C LEU A 179 7.06 -2.34 -11.94
N ALA A 180 7.77 -1.77 -10.96
CA ALA A 180 8.20 -2.53 -9.78
C ALA A 180 7.00 -3.13 -9.03
N ILE A 181 5.93 -2.35 -8.82
CA ILE A 181 4.69 -2.83 -8.20
C ILE A 181 4.06 -3.96 -9.04
N ALA A 182 3.96 -3.79 -10.36
CA ALA A 182 3.34 -4.77 -11.22
C ALA A 182 4.11 -6.10 -11.22
N VAL A 183 5.44 -6.05 -11.28
CA VAL A 183 6.32 -7.23 -11.23
C VAL A 183 6.20 -7.93 -9.87
N ASP A 184 6.26 -7.18 -8.76
CA ASP A 184 6.15 -7.75 -7.42
C ASP A 184 4.78 -8.42 -7.18
N ASN A 185 3.70 -7.82 -7.69
CA ASN A 185 2.36 -8.41 -7.58
C ASN A 185 2.21 -9.67 -8.45
N LEU A 186 2.75 -9.67 -9.67
CA LEU A 186 2.75 -10.85 -10.54
C LEU A 186 3.55 -12.00 -9.92
N ALA A 187 4.75 -11.72 -9.41
CA ALA A 187 5.59 -12.72 -8.74
C ALA A 187 4.93 -13.29 -7.48
N SER A 188 4.21 -12.46 -6.71
CA SER A 188 3.49 -12.88 -5.51
C SER A 188 2.24 -13.72 -5.83
N GLY A 189 1.57 -13.45 -6.94
CA GLY A 189 0.39 -14.21 -7.39
C GLY A 189 0.70 -15.65 -7.79
N ASP A 190 1.85 -15.88 -8.44
CA ASP A 190 2.29 -17.22 -8.87
C ASP A 190 2.84 -18.08 -7.72
N ALA A 191 3.41 -17.45 -6.69
CA ALA A 191 3.91 -18.17 -5.51
C ALA A 191 2.78 -18.71 -4.59
N GLY A 192 1.59 -18.10 -4.64
CA GLY A 192 0.43 -18.52 -3.85
C GLY A 192 -0.21 -19.83 -4.31
N THR A 193 -0.19 -20.12 -5.61
CA THR A 193 -0.74 -21.37 -6.18
C THR A 193 0.18 -22.57 -5.99
N ALA A 194 1.49 -22.35 -5.80
CA ALA A 194 2.45 -23.42 -5.56
C ALA A 194 2.45 -23.92 -4.10
N LYS A 195 2.16 -23.05 -3.11
CA LYS A 195 2.14 -23.43 -1.69
C LYS A 195 0.92 -24.25 -1.28
N ASP A 196 -0.22 -24.09 -1.95
CA ASP A 196 -1.46 -24.82 -1.63
C ASP A 196 -1.39 -26.30 -2.05
N LYS A 197 -0.57 -26.64 -3.05
CA LYS A 197 -0.36 -28.03 -3.49
C LYS A 197 0.66 -28.82 -2.64
N GLY A 198 1.35 -28.15 -1.70
CA GLY A 198 2.37 -28.77 -0.85
C GLY A 198 1.85 -29.30 0.49
N GLY A 199 0.63 -28.91 0.90
CA GLY A 199 0.04 -29.27 2.20
C GLY A 199 -0.69 -30.62 2.24
N GLU A 200 -1.12 -31.15 1.09
CA GLU A 200 -1.92 -32.39 1.06
C GLU A 200 -1.07 -33.68 0.99
N LYS A 201 0.24 -33.60 0.73
CA LYS A 201 1.09 -34.80 0.60
C LYS A 201 1.78 -35.28 1.90
N SER A 202 1.57 -34.61 3.02
CA SER A 202 2.31 -34.88 4.26
C SER A 202 1.59 -35.74 5.30
N SER A 203 0.35 -36.19 5.05
CA SER A 203 -0.46 -36.88 6.08
C SER A 203 -0.71 -38.37 5.84
N GLU A 204 -0.06 -39.01 4.86
CA GLU A 204 -0.29 -40.43 4.51
C GLU A 204 0.99 -41.29 4.57
N LYS A 205 1.79 -41.11 5.62
CA LYS A 205 2.88 -42.04 5.96
C LYS A 205 3.12 -42.05 7.47
N ASP A 206 2.20 -42.63 8.22
CA ASP A 206 2.47 -43.11 9.58
C ASP A 206 1.45 -44.22 9.94
N LEU A 207 1.70 -45.44 9.47
CA LEU A 207 1.12 -46.66 10.02
C LEU A 207 2.30 -47.55 10.47
N PRO A 208 2.36 -47.98 11.75
CA PRO A 208 3.45 -48.82 12.24
C PRO A 208 3.28 -50.29 11.82
N PRO A 209 4.36 -51.08 11.72
CA PRO A 209 4.29 -52.47 11.29
C PRO A 209 3.80 -53.38 12.43
N GLU A 210 2.83 -54.24 12.13
CA GLU A 210 2.40 -55.33 13.03
C GLU A 210 3.45 -56.44 13.09
N ASN A 211 3.70 -56.91 14.32
CA ASN A 211 4.61 -58.00 14.69
C ASN A 211 4.29 -59.31 13.97
N GLU A 212 5.26 -59.88 13.26
CA GLU A 212 5.31 -61.32 13.00
C GLU A 212 5.92 -62.06 14.21
N GLY A 213 5.17 -63.02 14.75
CA GLY A 213 5.69 -63.93 15.76
C GLY A 213 4.70 -65.05 16.13
N LEU A 214 4.87 -66.22 15.46
CA LEU A 214 4.72 -67.60 15.96
C LEU A 214 3.31 -68.03 16.46
N VAL A 215 2.68 -69.17 16.11
CA VAL A 215 3.13 -70.57 15.89
C VAL A 215 2.00 -71.37 15.15
N PRO A 216 1.99 -72.73 14.99
CA PRO A 216 2.17 -73.42 13.72
C PRO A 216 0.97 -74.31 13.27
N GLY A 217 1.09 -74.89 12.07
CA GLY A 217 0.47 -76.17 11.72
C GLY A 217 -0.83 -76.10 10.92
N VAL A 218 -0.80 -76.66 9.71
CA VAL A 218 -1.50 -77.91 9.33
C VAL A 218 -1.40 -78.08 7.81
N GLU A 219 -0.70 -79.15 7.47
CA GLU A 219 -0.88 -80.08 6.35
C GLU A 219 -0.71 -79.66 4.87
N LYS A 220 0.05 -80.55 4.22
CA LYS A 220 0.34 -80.66 2.79
C LYS A 220 -0.92 -81.08 2.04
N GLU A 221 -1.03 -80.63 0.79
CA GLU A 221 -1.45 -81.51 -0.31
C GLU A 221 -0.76 -81.03 -1.60
N GLU A 222 0.09 -81.91 -2.14
CA GLU A 222 0.57 -81.87 -3.52
C GLU A 222 -0.56 -82.42 -4.41
N GLU A 223 -0.80 -81.80 -5.56
CA GLU A 223 -1.03 -82.59 -6.78
C GLU A 223 -0.65 -81.80 -8.04
N GLU A 224 0.29 -82.39 -8.78
CA GLU A 224 0.78 -82.02 -10.11
C GLU A 224 -0.23 -82.40 -11.21
N GLY A 225 -0.13 -81.71 -12.35
CA GLY A 225 -0.55 -82.19 -13.67
C GLY A 225 -1.63 -81.31 -14.32
N THR A 226 -1.56 -80.91 -15.59
CA THR A 226 -0.86 -81.50 -16.74
C THR A 226 -0.76 -80.47 -17.86
N ARG A 227 0.35 -80.49 -18.61
CA ARG A 227 0.60 -79.85 -19.91
C ARG A 227 -0.47 -80.16 -20.97
N ARG A 228 -0.76 -79.18 -21.84
CA ARG A 228 -0.93 -79.27 -23.33
C ARG A 228 -1.22 -77.85 -23.86
N GLU A 229 -0.31 -77.21 -24.59
CA GLU A 229 -0.11 -77.22 -26.06
C GLU A 229 -1.15 -76.45 -26.89
N GLY A 230 -0.66 -75.63 -27.83
CA GLY A 230 -1.41 -74.99 -28.93
C GLY A 230 -1.10 -73.49 -29.04
N ALA A 231 -0.02 -73.03 -29.67
CA ALA A 231 0.26 -72.98 -31.12
C ALA A 231 -0.70 -72.07 -31.90
N GLY A 232 -0.16 -71.03 -32.57
CA GLY A 232 -0.84 -70.42 -33.71
C GLY A 232 -0.57 -68.94 -33.95
N LYS A 233 0.57 -68.66 -34.58
CA LYS A 233 0.93 -67.51 -35.45
C LYS A 233 0.62 -66.08 -34.99
#